data_AF-A0A3Q8TXC1-F1
#
_entry.id   AF-A0A3Q8TXC1-F1
#
_cell.length_a   1.000
_cell.length_b   1.000
_cell.length_c   1.000
_cell.angle_alpha   90.00
_cell.angle_beta   90.00
_cell.angle_gamma   90.00
#
_symmetry.space_group_name_H-M   'P 1'
#
loop_
_entity.id
_entity.type
_entity.pdbx_description
1 polymer ?
#
loop_
_entity_poly.entity_id
_entity_poly.type
_entity_poly.pdbx_seq_one_letter_code
_entity_poly.pdbx_strand_id
1 'polypeptide(L)'
;MPPIPNFVLRVIELLKRYPGIIALYGFLSGIGSFILVDRQAGLASWIAIVMLISWVWLMLENTLTELFARTFKREIPQPLLRFATQMIHQESLFFVLPFFFITTTWNSGQLVFTGLLGAAGLISIVDPLYHKWLAPRRWLFLALHTLTLFAALLTALPIILHLTTAQSFKLALVAAMVLSFPSLASSFPISNWRRGVALVLVTLAVGGGGWLMRSWVPPATLWMTDVAISTEVLNRQPGASLEEVPASRIRNGGLYAYTAINAPRGLNERIYHVWQLDGKEVDRIALDIHGGRKEGYRAWTHKQNFPPNPVGKWQVRVLTEDGQVIGVLRFKVLDDAAKS
;
A
#
# COMPACT_ATOMS: atom_id res chain seq x y z
N MET A 1 -25.90 37.95 12.69
CA MET A 1 -25.24 36.63 12.61
C MET A 1 -24.34 36.48 13.82
N PRO A 2 -24.51 35.50 14.73
CA PRO A 2 -23.48 35.26 15.72
C PRO A 2 -22.28 34.61 15.00
N PRO A 3 -21.07 35.18 15.12
CA PRO A 3 -19.88 34.68 14.45
C PRO A 3 -19.52 33.27 14.93
N ILE A 4 -18.84 32.49 14.08
CA ILE A 4 -18.12 31.28 14.50
C ILE A 4 -17.23 31.69 15.69
N PRO A 5 -17.13 30.88 16.76
CA PRO A 5 -16.33 31.27 17.92
C PRO A 5 -14.91 31.65 17.47
N ASN A 6 -14.43 32.82 17.89
CA ASN A 6 -13.12 33.36 17.47
C ASN A 6 -11.96 32.38 17.67
N PHE A 7 -12.08 31.50 18.66
CA PHE A 7 -11.13 30.41 18.90
C PHE A 7 -11.01 29.45 17.71
N VAL A 8 -12.14 29.00 17.14
CA VAL A 8 -12.17 28.06 16.00
C VAL A 8 -11.52 28.69 14.77
N LEU A 9 -11.82 29.96 14.50
CA LEU A 9 -11.21 30.69 13.38
C LEU A 9 -9.70 30.83 13.55
N ARG A 10 -9.21 31.14 14.76
CA ARG A 10 -7.77 31.20 15.06
C ARG A 10 -7.07 29.86 14.86
N VAL A 11 -7.70 28.76 15.29
CA VAL A 11 -7.14 27.41 15.07
C VAL A 11 -7.04 27.10 13.58
N ILE A 12 -8.09 27.38 12.81
CA ILE A 12 -8.08 27.17 11.36
C ILE A 12 -7.00 28.02 10.69
N GLU A 13 -6.86 29.29 11.08
CA GLU A 13 -5.84 30.19 10.55
C GLU A 13 -4.43 29.72 10.87
N LEU A 14 -4.20 29.20 12.08
CA LEU A 14 -2.93 28.59 12.48
C LEU A 14 -2.62 27.34 11.65
N LEU A 15 -3.60 26.45 11.46
CA LEU A 15 -3.45 25.23 10.68
C LEU A 15 -3.17 25.54 9.20
N LYS A 16 -3.85 26.54 8.63
CA LYS A 16 -3.60 27.04 7.26
C LYS A 16 -2.23 27.69 7.12
N ARG A 17 -1.71 28.31 8.18
CA ARG A 17 -0.37 28.93 8.16
C ARG A 17 0.75 27.89 8.16
N TYR A 18 0.51 26.71 8.73
CA TYR A 18 1.52 25.67 8.89
C TYR A 18 1.04 24.28 8.40
N PRO A 19 0.72 24.12 7.10
CA PRO A 19 0.34 22.82 6.55
C PRO A 19 1.47 21.78 6.69
N GLY A 20 2.73 22.24 6.74
CA GLY A 20 3.92 21.48 7.10
C GLY A 20 3.79 20.64 8.37
N ILE A 21 3.20 21.22 9.43
CA ILE A 21 3.11 20.58 10.75
C ILE A 21 2.09 19.44 10.72
N ILE A 22 0.98 19.63 10.01
CA ILE A 22 -0.06 18.60 9.81
C ILE A 22 0.55 17.42 9.04
N ALA A 23 1.28 17.68 7.95
CA ALA A 23 1.94 16.61 7.20
C ALA A 23 2.97 15.86 8.05
N LEU A 24 3.75 16.59 8.84
CA LEU A 24 4.71 15.98 9.77
C LEU A 24 3.99 15.11 10.81
N TYR A 25 2.89 15.60 11.38
CA TYR A 25 2.06 14.83 12.31
C TYR A 25 1.53 13.56 11.66
N GLY A 26 0.87 13.66 10.50
CA GLY A 26 0.37 12.51 9.75
C GLY A 26 1.47 11.50 9.42
N PHE A 27 2.66 11.98 9.03
CA PHE A 27 3.82 11.14 8.72
C PHE A 27 4.39 10.43 9.95
N LEU A 28 4.60 11.17 11.05
CA LEU A 28 5.08 10.60 12.31
C LEU A 28 4.05 9.65 12.92
N SER A 29 2.76 9.96 12.79
CA SER A 29 1.66 9.07 13.17
C SER A 29 1.64 7.81 12.31
N GLY A 30 1.91 7.92 11.01
CA GLY A 30 2.10 6.80 10.09
C GLY A 30 3.29 5.92 10.50
N ILE A 31 4.45 6.50 10.79
CA ILE A 31 5.63 5.78 11.30
C ILE A 31 5.30 5.10 12.63
N GLY A 32 4.71 5.84 13.57
CA GLY A 32 4.29 5.30 14.86
C GLY A 32 3.33 4.13 14.69
N SER A 33 2.36 4.27 13.80
CA SER A 33 1.38 3.23 13.46
C SER A 33 2.04 2.01 12.83
N PHE A 34 2.98 2.19 11.91
CA PHE A 34 3.76 1.11 11.32
C PHE A 34 4.54 0.34 12.40
N ILE A 35 5.24 1.05 13.30
CA ILE A 35 5.96 0.44 14.43
C ILE A 35 4.97 -0.24 15.40
N LEU A 36 3.78 0.31 15.60
CA LEU A 36 2.74 -0.32 16.41
C LEU A 36 2.20 -1.60 15.75
N VAL A 37 2.04 -1.63 14.42
CA VAL A 37 1.69 -2.85 13.67
C VAL A 37 2.79 -3.89 13.81
N ASP A 38 4.06 -3.50 13.64
CA ASP A 38 5.24 -4.35 13.86
C ASP A 38 5.26 -4.95 15.28
N ARG A 39 4.95 -4.12 16.28
CA ARG A 39 4.84 -4.53 17.69
C ARG A 39 3.51 -5.19 18.05
N GLN A 40 2.60 -5.35 17.11
CA GLN A 40 1.26 -5.94 17.27
C GLN A 40 0.39 -5.24 18.32
N ALA A 41 0.48 -3.92 18.39
CA ALA A 41 -0.31 -3.10 19.28
C ALA A 41 -1.66 -2.72 18.63
N GLY A 42 -2.76 -2.88 19.36
CA GLY A 42 -4.11 -2.52 18.89
C GLY A 42 -4.34 -1.03 18.65
N LEU A 43 -3.39 -0.16 19.04
CA LEU A 43 -3.45 1.28 18.81
C LEU A 43 -3.42 1.64 17.31
N ALA A 44 -2.72 0.86 16.48
CA ALA A 44 -2.68 1.11 15.03
C ALA A 44 -4.08 0.96 14.39
N SER A 45 -4.89 -0.01 14.86
CA SER A 45 -6.26 -0.19 14.39
C SER A 45 -7.13 1.02 14.72
N TRP A 46 -6.96 1.64 15.89
CA TRP A 46 -7.72 2.85 16.25
C TRP A 46 -7.40 4.03 15.33
N ILE A 47 -6.13 4.26 15.02
CA ILE A 47 -5.72 5.36 14.12
C ILE A 47 -6.30 5.12 12.71
N ALA A 48 -6.21 3.87 12.21
CA ALA A 48 -6.80 3.49 10.93
C ALA A 48 -8.33 3.67 10.92
N ILE A 49 -9.04 3.32 12.00
CA ILE A 49 -10.49 3.54 12.14
C ILE A 49 -10.83 5.02 12.09
N VAL A 50 -10.12 5.87 12.85
CA VAL A 50 -10.34 7.33 12.85
C VAL A 50 -10.12 7.91 11.45
N MET A 51 -9.09 7.48 10.74
CA MET A 51 -8.86 7.84 9.35
C MET A 51 -10.05 7.45 8.46
N LEU A 52 -10.54 6.21 8.54
CA LEU A 52 -11.69 5.76 7.72
C LEU A 52 -12.99 6.50 8.08
N ILE A 53 -13.20 6.86 9.35
CA ILE A 53 -14.34 7.71 9.76
C ILE A 53 -14.27 9.08 9.07
N SER A 54 -13.07 9.68 8.96
CA SER A 54 -12.90 10.95 8.25
C SER A 54 -13.24 10.84 6.76
N TRP A 55 -12.99 9.68 6.15
CA TRP A 55 -13.40 9.38 4.77
C TRP A 55 -14.90 9.20 4.63
N VAL A 56 -15.56 8.49 5.56
CA VAL A 56 -17.02 8.38 5.58
C VAL A 56 -17.67 9.76 5.70
N TRP A 57 -17.11 10.64 6.53
CA TRP A 57 -17.53 12.04 6.61
C TRP A 57 -17.41 12.75 5.26
N LEU A 58 -16.26 12.63 4.58
CA LEU A 58 -16.02 13.25 3.28
C LEU A 58 -17.00 12.74 2.21
N MET A 59 -17.29 11.43 2.21
CA MET A 59 -18.28 10.84 1.29
C MET A 59 -19.70 11.36 1.51
N LEU A 60 -20.02 11.72 2.75
CA LEU A 60 -21.32 12.23 3.16
C LEU A 60 -21.34 13.76 3.29
N GLU A 61 -20.32 14.47 2.81
CA GLU A 61 -20.13 15.91 3.04
C GLU A 61 -21.38 16.72 2.72
N ASN A 62 -21.98 16.51 1.54
CA ASN A 62 -23.20 17.23 1.11
C ASN A 62 -24.39 16.93 2.04
N THR A 63 -24.62 15.66 2.37
CA THR A 63 -25.73 15.25 3.25
C THR A 63 -25.56 15.79 4.66
N LEU A 64 -24.33 15.75 5.20
CA LEU A 64 -24.01 16.20 6.55
C LEU A 64 -24.05 17.73 6.67
N THR A 65 -23.59 18.45 5.64
CA THR A 65 -23.68 19.92 5.59
C THR A 65 -25.13 20.38 5.47
N GLU A 66 -25.96 19.72 4.67
CA GLU A 66 -27.40 19.99 4.61
C GLU A 66 -28.10 19.70 5.94
N LEU A 67 -27.81 18.56 6.57
CA LEU A 67 -28.37 18.21 7.87
C LEU A 67 -27.97 19.23 8.93
N PHE A 68 -26.69 19.62 8.97
CA PHE A 68 -26.19 20.63 9.89
C PHE A 68 -26.90 21.98 9.69
N ALA A 69 -27.09 22.41 8.44
CA ALA A 69 -27.82 23.63 8.11
C ALA A 69 -29.28 23.57 8.60
N ARG A 70 -29.95 22.43 8.43
CA ARG A 70 -31.33 22.24 8.91
C ARG A 70 -31.43 22.22 10.44
N THR A 71 -30.52 21.52 11.12
CA THR A 71 -30.56 21.33 12.58
C THR A 71 -30.09 22.58 13.34
N PHE A 72 -28.98 23.18 12.92
CA PHE A 72 -28.35 24.29 13.63
C PHE A 72 -28.67 25.67 13.04
N LYS A 73 -29.40 25.72 11.91
CA LYS A 73 -29.74 26.96 11.19
C LYS A 73 -28.49 27.78 10.85
N ARG A 74 -27.39 27.11 10.53
CA ARG A 74 -26.07 27.68 10.21
C ARG A 74 -25.44 26.93 9.03
N GLU A 75 -24.89 27.66 8.08
CA GLU A 75 -24.16 27.07 6.96
C GLU A 75 -22.67 26.92 7.31
N ILE A 76 -22.07 25.82 6.84
CA ILE A 76 -20.62 25.61 6.95
C ILE A 76 -19.95 26.36 5.79
N PRO A 77 -19.00 27.27 6.04
CA PRO A 77 -18.35 28.02 4.97
C PRO A 77 -17.62 27.11 3.98
N GLN A 78 -17.82 27.34 2.68
CA GLN A 78 -17.14 26.60 1.60
C GLN A 78 -15.60 26.53 1.73
N PRO A 79 -14.89 27.60 2.16
CA PRO A 79 -13.45 27.53 2.39
C PRO A 79 -13.04 26.59 3.53
N LEU A 80 -13.94 26.32 4.49
CA LEU A 80 -13.70 25.38 5.57
C LEU A 80 -13.84 23.94 5.07
N LEU A 81 -14.86 23.66 4.25
CA LEU A 81 -15.03 22.34 3.63
C LEU A 81 -13.83 21.98 2.76
N ARG A 82 -13.41 22.87 1.85
CA ARG A 82 -12.22 22.65 1.00
C ARG A 82 -10.95 22.39 1.80
N PHE A 83 -10.78 23.11 2.90
CA PHE A 83 -9.66 22.91 3.82
C PHE A 83 -9.75 21.54 4.51
N ALA A 84 -10.93 21.15 5.00
CA ALA A 84 -11.15 19.83 5.61
C ALA A 84 -10.88 18.70 4.61
N THR A 85 -11.36 18.82 3.37
CA THR A 85 -11.08 17.85 2.30
C THR A 85 -9.58 17.73 2.01
N GLN A 86 -8.85 18.86 1.91
CA GLN A 86 -7.40 18.85 1.75
C GLN A 86 -6.71 18.19 2.94
N MET A 87 -7.14 18.52 4.16
CA MET A 87 -6.59 17.96 5.39
C MET A 87 -6.76 16.45 5.45
N ILE A 88 -7.94 15.93 5.09
CA ILE A 88 -8.20 14.47 5.03
C ILE A 88 -7.30 13.80 3.98
N HIS A 89 -7.14 14.39 2.79
CA HIS A 89 -6.22 13.86 1.79
C HIS A 89 -4.78 13.86 2.30
N GLN A 90 -4.34 14.98 2.88
CA GLN A 90 -2.98 15.16 3.38
C GLN A 90 -2.68 14.17 4.51
N GLU A 91 -3.50 14.16 5.56
CA GLU A 91 -3.36 13.22 6.69
C GLU A 91 -3.34 11.78 6.21
N SER A 92 -4.26 11.38 5.33
CA SER A 92 -4.30 10.01 4.81
C SER A 92 -3.05 9.65 4.02
N LEU A 93 -2.60 10.54 3.11
CA LEU A 93 -1.38 10.31 2.30
C LEU A 93 -0.15 10.17 3.20
N PHE A 94 0.06 11.12 4.11
CA PHE A 94 1.22 11.08 5.00
C PHE A 94 1.15 9.95 6.03
N PHE A 95 -0.05 9.53 6.44
CA PHE A 95 -0.24 8.35 7.27
C PHE A 95 0.17 7.05 6.56
N VAL A 96 -0.25 6.84 5.30
CA VAL A 96 0.05 5.60 4.58
C VAL A 96 1.43 5.57 3.94
N LEU A 97 2.02 6.74 3.65
CA LEU A 97 3.31 6.85 2.96
C LEU A 97 4.44 6.02 3.63
N PRO A 98 4.64 6.05 4.96
CA PRO A 98 5.63 5.21 5.63
C PRO A 98 5.45 3.71 5.37
N PHE A 99 4.20 3.22 5.39
CA PHE A 99 3.89 1.81 5.11
C PHE A 99 4.38 1.43 3.71
N PHE A 100 3.93 2.17 2.69
CA PHE A 100 4.33 1.90 1.32
C PHE A 100 5.83 2.13 1.08
N PHE A 101 6.44 3.14 1.70
CA PHE A 101 7.87 3.40 1.57
C PHE A 101 8.72 2.22 2.07
N ILE A 102 8.35 1.65 3.22
CA ILE A 102 9.07 0.51 3.83
C ILE A 102 8.81 -0.79 3.05
N THR A 103 7.58 -1.03 2.60
CA THR A 103 7.23 -2.29 1.92
C THR A 103 7.52 -2.29 0.41
N THR A 104 7.93 -1.15 -0.16
CA THR A 104 8.26 -1.05 -1.58
C THR A 104 9.53 -1.81 -1.92
N THR A 105 9.42 -2.74 -2.87
CA THR A 105 10.57 -3.27 -3.59
C THR A 105 11.00 -2.28 -4.66
N TRP A 106 11.97 -1.41 -4.34
CA TRP A 106 12.40 -0.28 -5.17
C TRP A 106 12.91 -0.63 -6.58
N ASN A 107 13.40 -1.86 -6.78
CA ASN A 107 13.84 -2.36 -8.08
C ASN A 107 12.72 -3.08 -8.84
N SER A 108 11.47 -2.63 -8.72
CA SER A 108 10.29 -3.21 -9.35
C SER A 108 9.26 -2.12 -9.68
N GLY A 109 8.22 -2.44 -10.46
CA GLY A 109 7.13 -1.50 -10.80
C GLY A 109 6.45 -0.83 -9.58
N GLN A 110 6.63 -1.39 -8.38
CA GLN A 110 6.20 -0.78 -7.11
C GLN A 110 6.74 0.63 -6.86
N LEU A 111 7.91 0.98 -7.40
CA LEU A 111 8.44 2.34 -7.27
C LEU A 111 7.48 3.39 -7.86
N VAL A 112 6.74 3.02 -8.91
CA VAL A 112 5.83 3.95 -9.60
C VAL A 112 4.65 4.27 -8.70
N PHE A 113 4.03 3.26 -8.08
CA PHE A 113 2.90 3.46 -7.18
C PHE A 113 3.30 4.30 -5.96
N THR A 114 4.39 3.94 -5.29
CA THR A 114 4.87 4.65 -4.10
C THR A 114 5.35 6.07 -4.45
N GLY A 115 6.00 6.24 -5.60
CA GLY A 115 6.36 7.55 -6.14
C GLY A 115 5.14 8.43 -6.44
N LEU A 116 4.06 7.85 -6.98
CA LEU A 116 2.79 8.54 -7.19
C LEU A 116 2.16 8.99 -5.88
N LEU A 117 2.19 8.16 -4.82
CA LEU A 117 1.74 8.57 -3.48
C LEU A 117 2.61 9.70 -2.91
N GLY A 118 3.93 9.63 -3.10
CA GLY A 118 4.85 10.68 -2.67
C GLY A 118 4.55 12.01 -3.37
N ALA A 119 4.37 11.98 -4.69
CA ALA A 119 3.98 13.15 -5.47
C ALA A 119 2.60 13.69 -5.05
N ALA A 120 1.62 12.82 -4.82
CA ALA A 120 0.31 13.19 -4.29
C ALA A 120 0.42 13.88 -2.92
N GLY A 121 1.27 13.36 -2.02
CA GLY A 121 1.54 13.96 -0.71
C GLY A 121 2.20 15.34 -0.83
N LEU A 122 3.16 15.50 -1.75
CA LEU A 122 3.77 16.79 -2.03
C LEU A 122 2.78 17.78 -2.65
N ILE A 123 1.87 17.33 -3.50
CA ILE A 123 0.83 18.21 -4.05
C ILE A 123 -0.15 18.61 -2.95
N SER A 124 -0.53 17.71 -2.03
CA SER A 124 -1.50 18.00 -0.97
C SER A 124 -1.02 19.02 0.06
N ILE A 125 0.28 19.09 0.33
CA ILE A 125 0.87 20.05 1.28
C ILE A 125 1.18 21.42 0.66
N VAL A 126 1.32 21.49 -0.67
CA VAL A 126 1.65 22.75 -1.37
C VAL A 126 0.37 23.42 -1.87
N ASP A 127 -0.11 24.40 -1.11
CA ASP A 127 -1.39 25.10 -1.36
C ASP A 127 -1.59 25.60 -2.81
N PRO A 128 -0.61 26.27 -3.47
CA PRO A 128 -0.77 26.67 -4.86
C PRO A 128 -0.99 25.48 -5.80
N LEU A 129 -0.32 24.34 -5.56
CA LEU A 129 -0.47 23.15 -6.38
C LEU A 129 -1.83 22.50 -6.13
N TYR A 130 -2.23 22.32 -4.86
CA TYR A 130 -3.50 21.71 -4.52
C TYR A 130 -4.69 22.57 -4.98
N HIS A 131 -4.75 23.84 -4.56
CA HIS A 131 -5.95 24.66 -4.77
C HIS A 131 -6.00 25.38 -6.11
N LYS A 132 -4.85 25.81 -6.68
CA LYS A 132 -4.86 26.58 -7.95
C LYS A 132 -4.61 25.71 -9.18
N TRP A 133 -3.92 24.57 -9.05
CA TRP A 133 -3.58 23.72 -10.20
C TRP A 133 -4.38 22.42 -10.25
N LEU A 134 -4.50 21.70 -9.13
CA LEU A 134 -5.19 20.40 -9.05
C LEU A 134 -6.70 20.54 -8.90
N ALA A 135 -7.18 21.26 -7.87
CA ALA A 135 -8.61 21.36 -7.54
C ALA A 135 -9.50 21.93 -8.67
N PRO A 136 -9.06 22.90 -9.50
CA PRO A 136 -9.87 23.38 -10.61
C PRO A 136 -10.04 22.34 -11.73
N ARG A 137 -9.13 21.37 -11.83
CA ARG A 137 -9.18 20.30 -12.83
C ARG A 137 -9.85 19.07 -12.23
N ARG A 138 -11.17 18.97 -12.41
CA ARG A 138 -12.02 17.91 -11.83
C ARG A 138 -11.43 16.50 -11.95
N TRP A 139 -10.90 16.13 -13.11
CA TRP A 139 -10.35 14.79 -13.33
C TRP A 139 -9.09 14.51 -12.48
N LEU A 140 -8.20 15.50 -12.29
CA LEU A 140 -7.02 15.36 -11.41
C LEU A 140 -7.44 15.29 -9.95
N PHE A 141 -8.41 16.11 -9.55
CA PHE A 141 -8.95 16.07 -8.20
C PHE A 141 -9.58 14.71 -7.89
N LEU A 142 -10.38 14.16 -8.81
CA LEU A 142 -10.93 12.81 -8.68
C LEU A 142 -9.84 11.75 -8.65
N ALA A 143 -8.84 11.83 -9.53
CA ALA A 143 -7.73 10.88 -9.53
C ALA A 143 -6.96 10.87 -8.19
N LEU A 144 -6.64 12.06 -7.65
CA LEU A 144 -6.02 12.19 -6.33
C LEU A 144 -6.92 11.59 -5.24
N HIS A 145 -8.19 11.99 -5.23
CA HIS A 145 -9.16 11.55 -4.24
C HIS A 145 -9.32 10.02 -4.21
N THR A 146 -9.52 9.41 -5.38
CA THR A 146 -9.63 7.96 -5.54
C THR A 146 -8.34 7.25 -5.17
N LEU A 147 -7.17 7.79 -5.57
CA LEU A 147 -5.86 7.23 -5.22
C LEU A 147 -5.63 7.24 -3.71
N THR A 148 -5.95 8.34 -3.03
CA THR A 148 -5.78 8.44 -1.58
C THR A 148 -6.71 7.50 -0.85
N LEU A 149 -7.99 7.43 -1.23
CA LEU A 149 -8.93 6.47 -0.65
C LEU A 149 -8.45 5.02 -0.83
N PHE A 150 -8.02 4.69 -2.05
CA PHE A 150 -7.51 3.37 -2.38
C PHE A 150 -6.30 3.00 -1.51
N ALA A 151 -5.32 3.90 -1.40
CA ALA A 151 -4.13 3.69 -0.56
C ALA A 151 -4.48 3.59 0.94
N ALA A 152 -5.41 4.43 1.43
CA ALA A 152 -5.91 4.38 2.81
C ALA A 152 -6.56 3.02 3.11
N LEU A 153 -7.40 2.50 2.20
CA LEU A 153 -8.05 1.20 2.35
C LEU A 153 -7.05 0.03 2.30
N LEU A 154 -6.06 0.08 1.41
CA LEU A 154 -5.00 -0.95 1.32
C LEU A 154 -4.21 -1.09 2.62
N THR A 155 -4.01 0.01 3.34
CA THR A 155 -3.34 -0.02 4.66
C THR A 155 -4.30 -0.39 5.78
N ALA A 156 -5.52 0.17 5.79
CA ALA A 156 -6.44 0.02 6.91
C ALA A 156 -7.14 -1.35 6.96
N LEU A 157 -7.54 -1.90 5.82
CA LEU A 157 -8.33 -3.15 5.77
C LEU A 157 -7.59 -4.36 6.36
N PRO A 158 -6.31 -4.63 6.05
CA PRO A 158 -5.58 -5.73 6.69
C PRO A 158 -5.42 -5.54 8.21
N ILE A 159 -5.34 -4.29 8.68
CA ILE A 159 -5.11 -3.97 10.09
C ILE A 159 -6.38 -4.12 10.92
N ILE A 160 -7.52 -3.67 10.37
CA ILE A 160 -8.79 -3.63 11.10
C ILE A 160 -9.55 -4.96 10.97
N LEU A 161 -9.55 -5.54 9.76
CA LEU A 161 -10.38 -6.70 9.41
C LEU A 161 -9.56 -7.99 9.24
N HIS A 162 -8.23 -7.92 9.37
CA HIS A 162 -7.32 -9.08 9.21
C HIS A 162 -7.41 -9.73 7.83
N LEU A 163 -7.76 -8.94 6.81
CA LEU A 163 -7.90 -9.41 5.44
C LEU A 163 -6.54 -9.60 4.76
N THR A 164 -6.44 -10.62 3.92
CA THR A 164 -5.23 -10.85 3.10
C THR A 164 -4.97 -9.68 2.17
N THR A 165 -3.76 -9.60 1.65
CA THR A 165 -3.35 -8.58 0.69
C THR A 165 -4.24 -8.62 -0.55
N ALA A 166 -4.52 -9.83 -1.05
CA ALA A 166 -5.44 -10.07 -2.17
C ALA A 166 -6.87 -9.58 -1.89
N GLN A 167 -7.41 -9.89 -0.71
CA GLN A 167 -8.76 -9.48 -0.31
C GLN A 167 -8.87 -7.97 -0.14
N SER A 168 -7.90 -7.38 0.57
CA SER A 168 -7.80 -5.94 0.79
C SER A 168 -7.68 -5.17 -0.52
N PHE A 169 -6.88 -5.67 -1.48
CA PHE A 169 -6.76 -5.06 -2.80
C PHE A 169 -8.09 -5.07 -3.55
N LYS A 170 -8.77 -6.23 -3.62
CA LYS A 170 -10.08 -6.36 -4.28
C LYS A 170 -11.11 -5.41 -3.69
N LEU A 171 -11.23 -5.39 -2.36
CA LEU A 171 -12.20 -4.52 -1.67
C LEU A 171 -11.84 -3.04 -1.83
N ALA A 172 -10.56 -2.67 -1.71
CA ALA A 172 -10.12 -1.29 -1.92
C ALA A 172 -10.43 -0.82 -3.34
N LEU A 173 -10.17 -1.66 -4.35
CA LEU A 173 -10.43 -1.33 -5.75
C LEU A 173 -11.93 -1.17 -6.01
N VAL A 174 -12.75 -2.13 -5.55
CA VAL A 174 -14.22 -2.06 -5.69
C VAL A 174 -14.77 -0.85 -4.96
N ALA A 175 -14.37 -0.60 -3.71
CA ALA A 175 -14.82 0.55 -2.94
C ALA A 175 -14.42 1.87 -3.61
N ALA A 176 -13.18 1.98 -4.09
CA ALA A 176 -12.71 3.16 -4.81
C ALA A 176 -13.53 3.40 -6.09
N MET A 177 -13.83 2.36 -6.86
CA MET A 177 -14.67 2.46 -8.06
C MET A 177 -16.11 2.90 -7.73
N VAL A 178 -16.74 2.23 -6.77
CA VAL A 178 -18.13 2.50 -6.36
C VAL A 178 -18.27 3.92 -5.81
N LEU A 179 -17.36 4.34 -4.93
CA LEU A 179 -17.40 5.65 -4.30
C LEU A 179 -17.00 6.78 -5.25
N SER A 180 -16.20 6.50 -6.28
CA SER A 180 -15.86 7.50 -7.32
C SER A 180 -16.96 7.66 -8.36
N PHE A 181 -17.86 6.68 -8.51
CA PHE A 181 -18.88 6.68 -9.57
C PHE A 181 -19.84 7.87 -9.52
N PRO A 182 -20.41 8.28 -8.36
CA PRO A 182 -21.27 9.47 -8.28
C PRO A 182 -20.55 10.75 -8.73
N SER A 183 -19.27 10.88 -8.37
CA SER A 183 -18.44 12.03 -8.74
C SER A 183 -18.10 12.05 -10.23
N LEU A 184 -17.93 10.88 -10.85
CA LEU A 184 -17.79 10.76 -12.30
C LEU A 184 -19.12 11.05 -13.02
N ALA A 185 -20.24 10.54 -12.52
CA ALA A 185 -21.58 10.77 -13.08
C ALA A 185 -21.99 12.25 -13.05
N SER A 186 -21.62 12.98 -12.00
CA SER A 186 -21.83 14.44 -11.93
C SER A 186 -20.89 15.24 -12.84
N SER A 187 -19.72 14.67 -13.18
CA SER A 187 -18.76 15.27 -14.12
C SER A 187 -19.11 15.01 -15.59
N PHE A 188 -19.76 13.88 -15.88
CA PHE A 188 -20.19 13.47 -17.22
C PHE A 188 -21.72 13.26 -17.24
N PRO A 189 -22.53 14.28 -17.58
CA PRO A 189 -23.98 14.20 -17.47
C PRO A 189 -24.55 13.05 -18.32
N ILE A 190 -25.27 12.15 -17.64
CA ILE A 190 -25.91 10.96 -18.21
C ILE A 190 -27.20 11.39 -18.93
N SER A 191 -27.05 11.99 -20.11
CA SER A 191 -28.18 12.50 -20.88
C SER A 191 -28.93 11.42 -21.68
N ASN A 192 -28.32 10.26 -21.90
CA ASN A 192 -28.92 9.11 -22.57
C ASN A 192 -28.31 7.80 -22.09
N TRP A 193 -28.97 6.67 -22.40
CA TRP A 193 -28.52 5.35 -21.96
C TRP A 193 -27.12 4.99 -22.48
N ARG A 194 -26.75 5.43 -23.70
CA ARG A 194 -25.43 5.19 -24.29
C ARG A 194 -24.31 5.83 -23.47
N ARG A 195 -24.50 7.06 -22.99
CA ARG A 195 -23.55 7.74 -22.09
C ARG A 195 -23.49 7.08 -20.73
N GLY A 196 -24.62 6.57 -20.22
CA GLY A 196 -24.66 5.78 -18.99
C GLY A 196 -23.82 4.50 -19.12
N VAL A 197 -24.03 3.74 -20.20
CA VAL A 197 -23.23 2.55 -20.51
C VAL A 197 -21.75 2.90 -20.71
N ALA A 198 -21.44 3.98 -21.44
CA ALA A 198 -20.07 4.42 -21.63
C ALA A 198 -19.37 4.75 -20.31
N LEU A 199 -20.08 5.41 -19.36
CA LEU A 199 -19.54 5.73 -18.04
C LEU A 199 -19.23 4.46 -17.23
N VAL A 200 -20.12 3.46 -17.27
CA VAL A 200 -19.90 2.16 -16.64
C VAL A 200 -18.69 1.46 -17.27
N LEU A 201 -18.61 1.42 -18.60
CA LEU A 201 -17.49 0.81 -19.32
C LEU A 201 -16.15 1.50 -19.00
N VAL A 202 -16.11 2.83 -18.92
CA VAL A 202 -14.91 3.57 -18.52
C VAL A 202 -14.53 3.25 -17.08
N THR A 203 -15.49 3.20 -16.17
CA THR A 203 -15.24 2.84 -14.76
C THR A 203 -14.67 1.42 -14.65
N LEU A 204 -15.27 0.45 -15.36
CA LEU A 204 -14.79 -0.92 -15.44
C LEU A 204 -13.42 -1.02 -16.11
N ALA A 205 -13.14 -0.22 -17.14
CA ALA A 205 -11.83 -0.19 -17.79
C ALA A 205 -10.74 0.35 -16.85
N VAL A 206 -11.02 1.39 -16.09
CA VAL A 206 -10.11 1.92 -15.05
C VAL A 206 -9.90 0.87 -13.95
N GLY A 207 -10.97 0.23 -13.49
CA GLY A 207 -10.90 -0.88 -12.52
C GLY A 207 -10.08 -2.07 -13.02
N GLY A 208 -10.33 -2.50 -14.26
CA GLY A 208 -9.57 -3.56 -14.92
C GLY A 208 -8.10 -3.20 -15.11
N GLY A 209 -7.80 -1.95 -15.46
CA GLY A 209 -6.43 -1.42 -15.49
C GLY A 209 -5.76 -1.50 -14.11
N GLY A 210 -6.44 -1.05 -13.06
CA GLY A 210 -5.96 -1.19 -11.68
C GLY A 210 -5.68 -2.64 -11.28
N TRP A 211 -6.57 -3.57 -11.65
CA TRP A 211 -6.41 -5.00 -11.41
C TRP A 211 -5.21 -5.62 -12.14
N LEU A 212 -4.94 -5.22 -13.38
CA LEU A 212 -3.78 -5.67 -14.14
C LEU A 212 -2.47 -5.15 -13.52
N MET A 213 -2.51 -3.93 -12.97
CA MET A 213 -1.37 -3.27 -12.34
C MET A 213 -1.18 -3.64 -10.86
N ARG A 214 -1.93 -4.63 -10.33
CA ARG A 214 -1.88 -5.03 -8.91
C ARG A 214 -0.48 -5.37 -8.41
N SER A 215 0.35 -5.99 -9.24
CA SER A 215 1.74 -6.34 -8.89
C SER A 215 2.64 -5.13 -8.66
N TRP A 216 2.26 -3.94 -9.15
CA TRP A 216 2.93 -2.68 -8.92
C TRP A 216 2.48 -2.00 -7.63
N VAL A 217 1.55 -2.58 -6.87
CA VAL A 217 1.15 -2.03 -5.58
C VAL A 217 1.89 -2.81 -4.49
N PRO A 218 2.70 -2.15 -3.63
CA PRO A 218 3.34 -2.83 -2.51
C PRO A 218 2.28 -3.38 -1.54
N PRO A 219 2.54 -4.54 -0.90
CA PRO A 219 1.69 -5.00 0.19
C PRO A 219 1.93 -4.11 1.41
N ALA A 220 0.97 -3.25 1.77
CA ALA A 220 1.16 -2.19 2.78
C ALA A 220 1.61 -2.69 4.16
N THR A 221 1.27 -3.93 4.52
CA THR A 221 1.48 -4.48 5.86
C THR A 221 2.41 -5.70 5.89
N LEU A 222 3.01 -6.08 4.77
CA LEU A 222 3.94 -7.20 4.69
C LEU A 222 5.33 -6.72 4.30
N TRP A 223 6.34 -7.06 5.10
CA TRP A 223 7.74 -6.80 4.78
C TRP A 223 8.63 -7.92 5.32
N MET A 224 9.81 -8.06 4.72
CA MET A 224 10.80 -9.04 5.19
C MET A 224 11.64 -8.42 6.31
N THR A 225 11.78 -9.12 7.43
CA THR A 225 12.65 -8.72 8.55
C THR A 225 14.04 -9.35 8.44
N ASP A 226 14.12 -10.53 7.83
CA ASP A 226 15.37 -11.27 7.66
C ASP A 226 15.29 -12.17 6.41
N VAL A 227 16.42 -12.31 5.71
CA VAL A 227 16.52 -13.12 4.49
C VAL A 227 17.90 -13.77 4.38
N ALA A 228 17.93 -15.01 3.93
CA ALA A 228 19.18 -15.71 3.68
C ALA A 228 19.04 -16.76 2.58
N ILE A 229 20.07 -16.86 1.74
CA ILE A 229 20.32 -18.05 0.93
C ILE A 229 21.39 -18.85 1.66
N SER A 230 21.09 -20.09 2.06
CA SER A 230 22.01 -20.90 2.86
C SER A 230 21.99 -22.36 2.44
N THR A 231 23.02 -23.11 2.80
CA THR A 231 23.07 -24.56 2.64
C THR A 231 22.36 -25.32 3.76
N GLU A 232 21.99 -24.63 4.84
CA GLU A 232 21.36 -25.25 6.00
C GLU A 232 20.39 -24.31 6.71
N VAL A 233 19.40 -24.92 7.36
CA VAL A 233 18.51 -24.27 8.32
C VAL A 233 18.44 -25.15 9.55
N LEU A 234 19.04 -24.70 10.66
CA LEU A 234 19.08 -25.42 11.93
C LEU A 234 18.23 -24.66 12.95
N ASN A 235 17.37 -25.36 13.71
CA ASN A 235 16.48 -24.75 14.70
C ASN A 235 15.65 -23.56 14.16
N ARG A 236 15.22 -23.63 12.89
CA ARG A 236 14.48 -22.57 12.19
C ARG A 236 15.26 -21.25 12.05
N GLN A 237 16.59 -21.32 12.02
CA GLN A 237 17.48 -20.21 11.70
C GLN A 237 18.37 -20.62 10.51
N PRO A 238 18.62 -19.72 9.55
CA PRO A 238 19.51 -20.02 8.43
C PRO A 238 20.97 -20.07 8.92
N GLY A 239 21.79 -20.87 8.23
CA GLY A 239 23.24 -20.71 8.30
C GLY A 239 23.71 -19.39 7.65
N ALA A 240 25.01 -19.27 7.36
CA ALA A 240 25.56 -18.08 6.72
C ALA A 240 24.88 -17.77 5.38
N SER A 241 24.51 -16.50 5.18
CA SER A 241 23.92 -16.05 3.91
C SER A 241 24.99 -16.03 2.82
N LEU A 242 24.67 -16.63 1.68
CA LEU A 242 25.57 -16.81 0.53
C LEU A 242 25.12 -15.92 -0.62
N GLU A 243 25.96 -14.97 -1.02
CA GLU A 243 25.74 -14.17 -2.23
C GLU A 243 26.29 -14.85 -3.48
N GLU A 244 27.35 -15.64 -3.33
CA GLU A 244 27.96 -16.43 -4.40
C GLU A 244 28.06 -17.91 -3.98
N VAL A 245 27.63 -18.80 -4.87
CA VAL A 245 27.59 -20.24 -4.61
C VAL A 245 28.28 -20.99 -5.76
N PRO A 246 29.30 -21.82 -5.50
CA PRO A 246 29.87 -22.68 -6.53
C PRO A 246 28.86 -23.75 -6.99
N ALA A 247 28.84 -24.05 -8.29
CA ALA A 247 27.91 -25.01 -8.88
C ALA A 247 28.07 -26.42 -8.28
N SER A 248 29.28 -26.82 -7.90
CA SER A 248 29.54 -28.09 -7.19
C SER A 248 28.80 -28.21 -5.86
N ARG A 249 28.73 -27.12 -5.09
CA ARG A 249 28.09 -27.09 -3.76
C ARG A 249 26.58 -27.30 -3.85
N ILE A 250 25.94 -26.81 -4.91
CA ILE A 250 24.51 -26.98 -5.14
C ILE A 250 24.17 -28.46 -5.36
N ARG A 251 25.01 -29.19 -6.10
CA ARG A 251 24.78 -30.61 -6.41
C ARG A 251 24.82 -31.51 -5.17
N ASN A 252 25.49 -31.10 -4.11
CA ASN A 252 25.72 -31.91 -2.91
C ASN A 252 24.63 -31.79 -1.82
N GLY A 253 23.72 -30.81 -1.92
CA GLY A 253 22.73 -30.60 -0.86
C GLY A 253 21.63 -29.59 -1.16
N GLY A 254 21.61 -28.99 -2.35
CA GLY A 254 20.67 -27.93 -2.70
C GLY A 254 20.91 -26.62 -1.93
N LEU A 255 19.93 -25.73 -1.98
CA LEU A 255 19.95 -24.45 -1.26
C LEU A 255 18.61 -24.18 -0.58
N TYR A 256 18.68 -23.54 0.56
CA TYR A 256 17.56 -23.00 1.29
C TYR A 256 17.41 -21.52 0.96
N ALA A 257 16.20 -21.09 0.63
CA ALA A 257 15.81 -19.70 0.67
C ALA A 257 14.97 -19.48 1.92
N TYR A 258 15.57 -18.82 2.91
CA TYR A 258 14.95 -18.49 4.18
C TYR A 258 14.45 -17.04 4.17
N THR A 259 13.26 -16.84 4.71
CA THR A 259 12.61 -15.54 4.84
C THR A 259 11.88 -15.45 6.17
N ALA A 260 12.09 -14.35 6.90
CA ALA A 260 11.21 -13.94 7.99
C ALA A 260 10.35 -12.78 7.50
N ILE A 261 9.03 -12.94 7.56
CA ILE A 261 8.07 -11.96 7.03
C ILE A 261 7.22 -11.44 8.17
N ASN A 262 7.25 -10.13 8.41
CA ASN A 262 6.33 -9.50 9.34
C ASN A 262 4.93 -9.40 8.72
N ALA A 263 3.92 -9.70 9.54
CA ALA A 263 2.52 -9.61 9.16
C ALA A 263 1.68 -9.23 10.41
N PRO A 264 0.63 -8.40 10.24
CA PRO A 264 -0.27 -8.03 11.34
C PRO A 264 -0.85 -9.25 12.03
N ARG A 265 -1.08 -9.13 13.34
CA ARG A 265 -1.71 -10.20 14.14
C ARG A 265 -3.05 -10.60 13.51
N GLY A 266 -3.31 -11.90 13.39
CA GLY A 266 -4.57 -12.42 12.84
C GLY A 266 -4.60 -12.54 11.31
N LEU A 267 -3.61 -11.99 10.59
CA LEU A 267 -3.48 -12.20 9.16
C LEU A 267 -3.09 -13.66 8.86
N ASN A 268 -3.75 -14.27 7.89
CA ASN A 268 -3.35 -15.55 7.29
C ASN A 268 -3.18 -15.34 5.79
N GLU A 269 -1.96 -15.41 5.29
CA GLU A 269 -1.62 -15.07 3.90
C GLU A 269 -0.91 -16.24 3.24
N ARG A 270 -1.26 -16.52 1.98
CA ARG A 270 -0.48 -17.41 1.13
C ARG A 270 0.55 -16.60 0.36
N ILE A 271 1.80 -17.02 0.45
CA ILE A 271 2.92 -16.45 -0.29
C ILE A 271 3.57 -17.51 -1.17
N TYR A 272 4.42 -17.05 -2.08
CA TYR A 272 5.17 -17.89 -2.99
C TYR A 272 6.64 -17.52 -2.96
N HIS A 273 7.51 -18.52 -2.83
CA HIS A 273 8.90 -18.41 -3.22
C HIS A 273 9.01 -18.78 -4.70
N VAL A 274 9.24 -17.77 -5.53
CA VAL A 274 9.44 -17.92 -6.97
C VAL A 274 10.94 -17.87 -7.26
N TRP A 275 11.50 -19.02 -7.61
CA TRP A 275 12.90 -19.16 -7.98
C TRP A 275 13.07 -18.80 -9.45
N GLN A 276 14.04 -17.93 -9.74
CA GLN A 276 14.33 -17.48 -11.09
C GLN A 276 15.82 -17.63 -11.39
N LEU A 277 16.13 -18.13 -12.59
CA LEU A 277 17.47 -18.17 -13.18
C LEU A 277 17.50 -17.25 -14.39
N ASP A 278 18.38 -16.24 -14.37
CA ASP A 278 18.55 -15.24 -15.43
C ASP A 278 17.22 -14.61 -15.88
N GLY A 279 16.34 -14.35 -14.90
CA GLY A 279 15.02 -13.74 -15.09
C GLY A 279 13.90 -14.72 -15.49
N LYS A 280 14.20 -15.99 -15.75
CA LYS A 280 13.20 -17.01 -16.06
C LYS A 280 12.79 -17.75 -14.79
N GLU A 281 11.48 -17.82 -14.54
CA GLU A 281 10.91 -18.63 -13.47
C GLU A 281 11.20 -20.11 -13.72
N VAL A 282 11.80 -20.78 -12.74
CA VAL A 282 12.11 -22.23 -12.80
C VAL A 282 11.27 -23.03 -11.82
N ASP A 283 10.88 -22.43 -10.69
CA ASP A 283 10.00 -23.05 -9.70
C ASP A 283 9.19 -22.00 -8.95
N ARG A 284 8.01 -22.41 -8.49
CA ARG A 284 7.11 -21.63 -7.64
C ARG A 284 6.58 -22.52 -6.52
N ILE A 285 6.90 -22.16 -5.28
CA ILE A 285 6.57 -22.96 -4.10
C ILE A 285 5.67 -22.13 -3.18
N ALA A 286 4.49 -22.64 -2.87
CA ALA A 286 3.53 -22.00 -1.98
C ALA A 286 3.87 -22.22 -0.50
N LEU A 287 3.68 -21.19 0.32
CA LEU A 287 3.88 -21.20 1.76
C LEU A 287 2.74 -20.42 2.42
N ASP A 288 2.17 -20.95 3.50
CA ASP A 288 1.14 -20.24 4.27
C ASP A 288 1.79 -19.57 5.49
N ILE A 289 1.64 -18.25 5.62
CA ILE A 289 2.17 -17.45 6.72
C ILE A 289 1.07 -16.96 7.64
N HIS A 290 1.36 -16.97 8.95
CA HIS A 290 0.43 -16.53 9.98
C HIS A 290 1.04 -15.34 10.73
N GLY A 291 0.35 -14.21 10.72
CA GLY A 291 0.78 -12.99 11.40
C GLY A 291 0.63 -13.07 12.92
N GLY A 292 1.33 -12.19 13.63
CA GLY A 292 1.32 -12.19 15.11
C GLY A 292 2.60 -12.68 15.78
N ARG A 293 3.72 -12.80 15.06
CA ARG A 293 5.06 -12.96 15.67
C ARG A 293 5.93 -11.72 15.47
N LYS A 294 6.56 -11.20 16.54
CA LYS A 294 7.40 -9.99 16.49
C LYS A 294 8.59 -10.14 15.55
N GLU A 295 9.21 -11.31 15.53
CA GLU A 295 10.35 -11.61 14.64
C GLU A 295 9.92 -11.90 13.19
N GLY A 296 8.62 -11.83 12.90
CA GLY A 296 8.03 -12.29 11.65
C GLY A 296 7.75 -13.80 11.62
N TYR A 297 6.96 -14.22 10.65
CA TYR A 297 6.75 -15.62 10.32
C TYR A 297 7.95 -16.13 9.52
N ARG A 298 8.66 -17.10 10.09
CA ARG A 298 9.81 -17.74 9.47
C ARG A 298 9.35 -18.86 8.54
N ALA A 299 9.64 -18.70 7.26
CA ALA A 299 9.40 -19.69 6.23
C ALA A 299 10.68 -19.93 5.42
N TRP A 300 10.83 -21.13 4.88
CA TRP A 300 11.94 -21.45 3.99
C TRP A 300 11.52 -22.47 2.94
N THR A 301 12.19 -22.43 1.80
CA THR A 301 12.09 -23.47 0.77
C THR A 301 13.44 -24.10 0.55
N HIS A 302 13.50 -25.43 0.57
CA HIS A 302 14.68 -26.19 0.21
C HIS A 302 14.58 -26.61 -1.25
N LYS A 303 15.37 -25.97 -2.13
CA LYS A 303 15.47 -26.35 -3.52
C LYS A 303 16.58 -27.38 -3.65
N GLN A 304 16.23 -28.59 -4.11
CA GLN A 304 17.19 -29.67 -4.38
C GLN A 304 17.35 -29.92 -5.89
N ASN A 305 16.26 -29.80 -6.64
CA ASN A 305 16.25 -30.04 -8.08
C ASN A 305 16.66 -28.77 -8.84
N PHE A 306 17.95 -28.61 -9.12
CA PHE A 306 18.45 -27.51 -9.95
C PHE A 306 18.57 -27.94 -11.42
N PRO A 307 18.46 -26.99 -12.38
CA PRO A 307 18.74 -27.29 -13.78
C PRO A 307 20.14 -27.89 -13.98
N PRO A 308 20.36 -28.70 -15.03
CA PRO A 308 21.65 -29.36 -15.27
C PRO A 308 22.85 -28.39 -15.29
N ASN A 309 22.63 -27.19 -15.82
CA ASN A 309 23.53 -26.05 -15.68
C ASN A 309 22.89 -25.00 -14.75
N PRO A 310 23.31 -24.91 -13.47
CA PRO A 310 22.78 -23.94 -12.53
C PRO A 310 23.53 -22.60 -12.56
N VAL A 311 24.58 -22.43 -13.38
CA VAL A 311 25.40 -21.21 -13.40
C VAL A 311 24.57 -20.02 -13.90
N GLY A 312 24.68 -18.88 -13.21
CA GLY A 312 23.96 -17.66 -13.61
C GLY A 312 23.49 -16.81 -12.43
N LYS A 313 22.66 -15.81 -12.72
CA LYS A 313 22.07 -14.93 -11.71
C LYS A 313 20.77 -15.55 -11.21
N TRP A 314 20.73 -15.85 -9.92
CA TRP A 314 19.54 -16.37 -9.28
C TRP A 314 18.81 -15.31 -8.47
N GLN A 315 17.49 -15.42 -8.47
CA GLN A 315 16.62 -14.64 -7.61
C GLN A 315 15.59 -15.54 -6.96
N VAL A 316 15.25 -15.25 -5.71
CA VAL A 316 14.05 -15.80 -5.07
C VAL A 316 13.14 -14.63 -4.77
N ARG A 317 12.05 -14.52 -5.53
CA ARG A 317 11.04 -13.48 -5.32
C ARG A 317 9.99 -14.03 -4.38
N VAL A 318 9.72 -13.28 -3.31
CA VAL A 318 8.66 -13.57 -2.36
C VAL A 318 7.42 -12.80 -2.81
N LEU A 319 6.39 -13.51 -3.25
CA LEU A 319 5.16 -12.92 -3.80
C LEU A 319 3.94 -13.26 -2.95
N THR A 320 2.96 -12.36 -2.89
CA THR A 320 1.60 -12.70 -2.42
C THR A 320 0.85 -13.54 -3.45
N GLU A 321 -0.31 -14.08 -3.07
CA GLU A 321 -1.25 -14.79 -3.97
C GLU A 321 -1.49 -14.06 -5.29
N ASP A 322 -1.76 -12.75 -5.23
CA ASP A 322 -2.10 -11.94 -6.40
C ASP A 322 -0.85 -11.34 -7.11
N GLY A 323 0.37 -11.74 -6.71
CA GLY A 323 1.61 -11.41 -7.40
C GLY A 323 2.27 -10.09 -6.98
N GLN A 324 1.89 -9.53 -5.83
CA GLN A 324 2.60 -8.38 -5.25
C GLN A 324 3.91 -8.86 -4.63
N VAL A 325 5.00 -8.14 -4.90
CA VAL A 325 6.32 -8.49 -4.36
C VAL A 325 6.41 -8.02 -2.90
N ILE A 326 6.74 -8.94 -1.99
CA ILE A 326 7.11 -8.64 -0.60
C ILE A 326 8.62 -8.36 -0.54
N GLY A 327 9.41 -9.10 -1.31
CA GLY A 327 10.84 -8.83 -1.47
C GLY A 327 11.55 -9.82 -2.39
N VAL A 328 12.87 -9.61 -2.57
CA VAL A 328 13.69 -10.36 -3.53
C VAL A 328 15.05 -10.68 -2.94
N LEU A 329 15.37 -11.97 -2.83
CA LEU A 329 16.70 -12.47 -2.52
C LEU A 329 17.47 -12.63 -3.83
N ARG A 330 18.77 -12.34 -3.82
CA ARG A 330 19.63 -12.44 -5.00
C ARG A 330 20.91 -13.17 -4.63
N PHE A 331 21.33 -14.09 -5.48
CA PHE A 331 22.63 -14.76 -5.37
C PHE A 331 23.12 -15.14 -6.76
N LYS A 332 24.40 -15.44 -6.90
CA LYS A 332 25.02 -15.84 -8.15
C LYS A 332 25.60 -17.24 -8.02
N VAL A 333 25.35 -18.08 -9.00
CA VAL A 333 25.98 -19.39 -9.08
C VAL A 333 27.16 -19.29 -10.03
N LEU A 334 28.34 -19.64 -9.55
CA LEU A 334 29.59 -19.58 -10.28
C LEU A 334 29.94 -20.95 -10.84
N ASP A 335 30.52 -20.96 -12.03
CA ASP A 335 31.14 -22.17 -12.57
C ASP A 335 32.48 -22.39 -11.87
N ASP A 336 32.59 -23.52 -11.17
CA ASP A 336 33.80 -23.95 -10.48
C ASP A 336 34.39 -25.24 -11.07
N ALA A 337 33.85 -25.71 -12.20
CA ALA A 337 34.32 -26.92 -12.87
C ALA A 337 35.72 -26.78 -13.51
N ALA A 338 36.31 -25.58 -13.53
CA ALA A 338 37.59 -25.30 -14.18
C ALA A 338 38.75 -24.97 -13.20
N LYS A 339 38.57 -25.13 -11.89
CA LYS A 339 39.61 -24.87 -10.86
C LYS A 339 40.08 -26.12 -10.10
N SER A 340 39.88 -27.31 -10.67
CA SER A 340 40.48 -28.55 -10.16
C SER A 340 41.86 -28.79 -10.72
#